data_AF-A0A8S2ZFS1-F1
#
_entry.id   AF-A0A8S2ZFS1-F1
#
_cell.length_a   1.000
_cell.length_b   1.000
_cell.length_c   1.000
_cell.angle_alpha   90.00
_cell.angle_beta   90.00
_cell.angle_gamma   90.00
#
_symmetry.space_group_name_H-M   'P 1'
#
loop_
_entity.id
_entity.type
_entity.pdbx_description
1 polymer ?
#
loop_
_entity_poly.entity_id
_entity_poly.type
_entity_poly.pdbx_seq_one_letter_code
_entity_poly.pdbx_strand_id
1 'polypeptide(L)' 'NKPFYVASESFKFVRYYPLNNCDLPDHFKYKASTIARSNGKNLESEHPLVDYTPPAYITLLFTDIGTLTPSAVSDELIKL' A
#
# COMPACT_ATOMS: atom_id res chain seq x y z
N ASN A 1 -21.95 9.45 7.05
CA ASN A 1 -20.63 9.58 6.43
C ASN A 1 -19.59 9.66 7.54
N LYS A 2 -18.73 8.65 7.71
CA LYS A 2 -17.71 8.61 8.77
C LYS A 2 -16.32 8.80 8.13
N PRO A 3 -15.47 9.72 8.61
CA PRO A 3 -14.15 9.93 8.04
C PRO A 3 -13.22 8.73 8.34
N PHE A 4 -12.27 8.49 7.45
CA PHE A 4 -11.27 7.41 7.57
C PHE A 4 -9.86 8.01 7.57
N TYR A 5 -9.10 7.67 8.60
CA TYR A 5 -7.76 8.22 8.84
C TYR A 5 -6.73 7.10 8.87
N VAL A 6 -5.53 7.40 8.37
CA VAL A 6 -4.41 6.46 8.31
C VAL A 6 -3.25 7.00 9.15
N ALA A 7 -2.54 6.14 9.88
CA ALA A 7 -1.29 6.49 10.54
C ALA A 7 -0.15 5.72 9.85
N SER A 8 0.86 6.44 9.37
CA SER A 8 2.03 5.85 8.70
C SER A 8 3.25 6.74 8.84
N GLU A 9 4.42 6.13 8.94
CA GLU A 9 5.69 6.84 8.90
C GLU A 9 6.06 7.19 7.44
N SER A 10 6.79 8.29 7.25
CA SER A 10 7.20 8.84 5.94
C SER A 10 8.12 7.89 5.17
N PHE A 11 8.98 7.11 5.86
CA PHE A 11 9.84 6.12 5.22
C PHE A 11 9.07 4.95 4.58
N LYS A 12 7.77 4.79 4.89
CA LYS A 12 6.89 3.81 4.24
C LYS A 12 6.30 4.34 2.93
N PHE A 13 6.61 5.57 2.52
CA PHE A 13 6.22 6.08 1.21
C PHE A 13 7.01 5.38 0.12
N VAL A 14 6.30 4.80 -0.85
CA VAL A 14 6.90 4.02 -1.94
C VAL A 14 6.53 4.67 -3.27
N ARG A 15 7.52 4.77 -4.17
CA ARG A 15 7.31 5.20 -5.57
C ARG A 15 6.68 4.07 -6.39
N TYR A 16 5.42 3.76 -6.07
CA TYR A 16 4.64 2.72 -6.73
C TYR A 16 3.17 3.14 -6.81
N TYR A 17 2.52 2.92 -7.95
CA TYR A 17 1.19 3.44 -8.25
C TYR A 17 0.24 2.32 -8.74
N PRO A 18 -0.34 1.51 -7.82
CA PRO A 18 -1.34 0.50 -8.19
C PRO A 18 -2.69 1.17 -8.49
N LEU A 19 -3.41 0.67 -9.49
CA LEU A 19 -4.76 1.12 -9.81
C LEU A 19 -5.82 0.25 -9.11
N ASN A 20 -5.48 -1.01 -8.85
CA ASN A 20 -6.35 -1.98 -8.19
C ASN A 20 -5.54 -3.02 -7.39
N ASN A 21 -6.25 -3.91 -6.67
CA ASN A 21 -5.62 -4.96 -5.86
C ASN A 21 -4.82 -5.99 -6.67
N CYS A 22 -5.16 -6.23 -7.93
CA CYS A 22 -4.42 -7.17 -8.79
C CYS A 22 -3.05 -6.61 -9.16
N ASP A 23 -2.91 -5.30 -9.29
CA ASP A 23 -1.65 -4.66 -9.72
C ASP A 23 -0.53 -4.82 -8.67
N LEU A 24 -0.87 -4.94 -7.39
CA LEU A 24 0.10 -5.14 -6.31
C LEU A 24 1.00 -6.37 -6.55
N PRO A 25 2.33 -6.23 -6.54
CA PRO A 25 3.26 -7.34 -6.70
C PRO A 25 3.10 -8.45 -5.65
N ASP A 26 3.32 -9.70 -6.06
CA ASP A 26 3.16 -10.88 -5.18
C ASP A 26 4.08 -10.84 -3.96
N HIS A 27 5.27 -10.23 -4.08
CA HIS A 27 6.20 -10.10 -2.96
C HIS A 27 5.70 -9.14 -1.86
N PHE A 28 4.75 -8.26 -2.16
CA PHE A 28 4.05 -7.48 -1.13
C PHE A 28 2.87 -8.25 -0.54
N LYS A 29 2.16 -9.06 -1.34
CA LYS A 29 0.98 -9.81 -0.92
C LYS A 29 1.30 -11.04 -0.09
N TYR A 30 2.41 -11.72 -0.37
CA TYR A 30 2.71 -13.04 0.18
C TYR A 30 4.10 -13.10 0.82
N LYS A 31 4.28 -14.02 1.77
CA LYS A 31 5.60 -14.28 2.36
C LYS A 31 6.53 -14.91 1.32
N ALA A 32 7.82 -14.59 1.42
CA ALA A 32 8.85 -15.20 0.55
C ALA A 32 8.83 -16.74 0.58
N SER A 33 8.54 -17.34 1.74
CA SER A 33 8.41 -18.80 1.87
C SER A 33 7.21 -19.37 1.09
N THR A 34 6.09 -18.66 1.04
CA THR A 34 4.90 -19.05 0.26
C THR A 34 5.18 -18.96 -1.24
N ILE A 35 5.85 -17.89 -1.68
CA ILE A 35 6.25 -17.71 -3.09
C ILE A 35 7.24 -18.82 -3.50
N ALA A 36 8.22 -19.12 -2.66
CA ALA A 36 9.20 -20.18 -2.90
C ALA A 36 8.55 -21.57 -2.98
N ARG A 37 7.54 -21.87 -2.14
CA ARG A 37 6.81 -23.14 -2.17
C ARG A 37 5.95 -23.31 -3.41
N SER A 38 5.39 -22.22 -3.94
CA SER A 38 4.45 -22.23 -5.05
C SER A 38 5.11 -22.12 -6.43
N ASN A 39 6.43 -21.95 -6.50
CA ASN A 39 7.18 -21.67 -7.74
C ASN A 39 6.54 -20.56 -8.61
N GLY A 40 5.85 -19.60 -7.97
CA GLY A 40 5.13 -18.51 -8.62
C GLY A 40 3.92 -18.91 -9.48
N LYS A 41 3.38 -20.13 -9.35
CA LYS A 41 2.31 -20.64 -10.24
C LYS A 41 1.01 -21.06 -9.55
N ASN A 42 0.95 -21.12 -8.22
CA ASN A 42 -0.25 -21.52 -7.47
C ASN A 42 -0.45 -20.64 -6.23
N LEU A 43 -0.76 -19.36 -6.43
CA LEU A 43 -1.05 -18.41 -5.34
C LEU A 43 -2.56 -18.17 -5.13
N GLU A 44 -3.42 -18.72 -5.99
CA GLU A 44 -4.88 -18.52 -5.92
C GLU A 44 -5.52 -19.17 -4.69
N SER A 45 -4.93 -20.25 -4.17
CA SER A 45 -5.36 -20.90 -2.93
C SER A 45 -4.80 -20.22 -1.67
N GLU A 46 -3.88 -19.27 -1.83
CA GLU A 46 -3.21 -18.57 -0.74
C GLU A 46 -3.89 -17.22 -0.49
N HIS A 47 -3.97 -16.81 0.77
CA HIS A 47 -4.60 -15.54 1.14
C HIS A 47 -3.57 -14.40 1.16
N PRO A 48 -3.83 -13.28 0.45
CA PRO A 48 -2.94 -12.13 0.49
C PRO A 48 -2.95 -11.50 1.90
N LEU A 49 -1.79 -11.05 2.35
CA LEU A 49 -1.58 -10.43 3.66
C LEU A 49 -1.86 -8.91 3.65
N VAL A 50 -1.90 -8.32 2.47
CA VAL A 50 -1.95 -6.87 2.27
C VAL A 50 -2.86 -6.57 1.09
N ASP A 51 -3.61 -5.48 1.18
CA ASP A 51 -4.48 -4.96 0.15
C ASP A 51 -4.16 -3.49 -0.18
N TYR A 52 -4.77 -3.00 -1.26
CA TYR A 52 -4.70 -1.61 -1.69
C TYR A 52 -6.01 -0.90 -1.32
N THR A 53 -5.89 0.19 -0.56
CA THR A 53 -6.99 1.11 -0.27
C THR A 53 -6.85 2.37 -1.14
N PRO A 54 -7.76 2.61 -2.10
CA PRO A 54 -7.73 3.81 -2.94
C PRO A 54 -7.76 5.12 -2.13
N PRO A 55 -7.07 6.18 -2.60
CA PRO A 55 -6.97 7.46 -1.90
C PRO A 55 -8.32 8.15 -1.71
N ALA A 56 -9.32 7.86 -2.58
CA ALA A 56 -10.67 8.39 -2.47
C ALA A 56 -11.39 8.00 -1.17
N TYR A 57 -10.96 6.92 -0.51
CA TYR A 57 -11.50 6.49 0.78
C TYR A 57 -10.72 7.06 1.98
N ILE A 58 -9.59 7.73 1.76
CA ILE A 58 -8.71 8.23 2.82
C ILE A 58 -8.95 9.73 3.01
N THR A 59 -9.30 10.12 4.24
CA THR A 59 -9.52 11.53 4.59
C THR A 59 -8.20 12.25 4.87
N LEU A 60 -7.38 11.72 5.80
CA LEU A 60 -6.06 12.26 6.14
C LEU A 60 -5.10 11.15 6.56
N LEU A 61 -3.81 11.41 6.37
CA LEU A 61 -2.70 10.60 6.84
C LEU A 61 -1.94 11.34 7.94
N PHE A 62 -1.76 10.69 9.08
CA PHE A 62 -0.90 11.16 10.17
C PHE A 62 0.49 10.57 9.98
N THR A 63 1.47 11.44 9.81
CA THR A 63 2.87 11.07 9.58
C THR A 63 3.81 11.87 10.49
N ASP A 64 5.08 11.44 10.56
CA ASP A 64 6.17 12.12 11.27
C ASP A 64 6.53 13.49 10.67
N ILE A 65 6.15 13.76 9.41
CA ILE A 65 6.30 15.07 8.76
C ILE A 65 5.03 15.93 8.81
N GLY A 66 3.98 15.46 9.48
CA GLY A 66 2.73 16.18 9.70
C GLY A 66 1.50 15.45 9.18
N THR A 67 0.34 16.12 9.22
CA THR A 67 -0.92 15.61 8.67
C THR A 67 -1.03 15.93 7.19
N LEU A 68 -1.15 14.92 6.35
CA LEU A 68 -1.16 15.03 4.89
C LEU A 68 -2.49 14.58 4.31
N THR A 69 -2.92 15.23 3.23
CA THR A 69 -3.95 14.68 2.34
C THR A 69 -3.32 13.61 1.44
N PRO A 70 -4.11 12.67 0.88
CA PRO A 70 -3.58 11.70 -0.07
C PRO A 70 -2.84 12.34 -1.27
N SER A 71 -3.28 13.51 -1.73
CA SER A 71 -2.57 14.23 -2.81
C SER A 71 -1.22 14.79 -2.37
N ALA A 72 -1.11 15.31 -1.14
CA ALA A 72 0.13 15.85 -0.61
C ALA A 72 1.24 14.78 -0.46
N VAL A 73 0.86 13.52 -0.25
CA VAL A 73 1.81 12.39 -0.27
C VAL A 73 2.58 12.30 -1.60
N SER A 74 1.91 12.61 -2.72
CA SER A 74 2.55 12.62 -4.05
C SER A 74 3.60 13.71 -4.18
N ASP A 75 3.33 14.90 -3.62
CA ASP A 75 4.28 16.02 -3.64
C ASP A 75 5.50 15.72 -2.76
N GLU A 76 5.30 15.09 -1.60
CA GLU A 76 6.39 14.67 -0.71
C GLU A 76 7.26 13.59 -1.35
N LEU A 77 6.67 12.63 -2.09
CA LEU A 77 7.40 11.59 -2.82
C LEU A 77 8.32 12.10 -3.94
N ILE A 78 8.05 13.31 -4.47
CA ILE A 78 8.90 13.95 -5.48
C ILE A 78 10.11 14.62 -4.82
N LYS A 79 9.97 15.11 -3.59
CA LYS A 79 11.02 15.81 -2.84
C LYS A 79 12.01 14.85 -2.19
N LEU A 80 11.52 13.71 -1.70
CA LEU A 80 12.30 12.57 -1.17
C LEU A 80 13.02 11.85 -2.30
#